data_AF-A0A7V8ZM59-F1
#
_entry.id   AF-A0A7V8ZM59-F1
#
_cell.length_a   1.000
_cell.length_b   1.000
_cell.length_c   1.000
_cell.angle_alpha   90.00
_cell.angle_beta   90.00
_cell.angle_gamma   90.00
#
_symmetry.space_group_name_H-M   'P 1'
#
loop_
_entity.id
_entity.type
_entity.pdbx_description
1 polymer ?
#
loop_
_entity_poly.entity_id
_entity_poly.type
_entity_poly.pdbx_seq_one_letter_code
_entity_poly.pdbx_strand_id
1 'polypeptide(L)'
;MTDAPVEEVPRAHTLPPEVAARRDAALKLVRRFGDPVLKTKAMTISRFDDELREEIRRMGRLMDDALGVGLAAPQVGISHRVLVYRVVSGGPLGVLVNPEVEWSSREDEWMEEGCLSLPGVHVD
;
A
#
# COMPACT_ATOMS: atom_id res chain seq x y z
N MET A 1 -29.33 2.84 7.17
CA MET A 1 -27.89 2.67 6.85
C MET A 1 -27.47 3.96 6.19
N THR A 2 -26.85 4.85 6.96
CA THR A 2 -26.36 6.14 6.45
C THR A 2 -25.10 5.88 5.65
N ASP A 3 -25.19 6.09 4.35
CA ASP A 3 -24.06 6.14 3.43
C ASP A 3 -23.14 7.27 3.91
N ALA A 4 -22.01 6.91 4.53
CA ALA A 4 -21.00 7.89 4.89
C ALA A 4 -20.34 8.32 3.58
N PRO A 5 -20.18 9.61 3.30
CA PRO A 5 -19.58 10.07 2.05
C PRO A 5 -18.16 9.50 1.96
N VAL A 6 -17.94 8.65 0.97
CA VAL A 6 -16.60 8.18 0.61
C VAL A 6 -15.84 9.42 0.14
N GLU A 7 -14.78 9.77 0.87
CA GLU A 7 -13.98 10.94 0.55
C GLU A 7 -13.30 10.70 -0.81
N GLU A 8 -13.76 11.42 -1.84
CA GLU A 8 -13.25 11.27 -3.22
C GLU A 8 -11.74 11.50 -3.24
N VAL A 9 -10.96 10.49 -3.65
CA VAL A 9 -9.52 10.65 -3.83
C VAL A 9 -9.30 11.69 -4.94
N PRO A 10 -8.62 12.82 -4.67
CA PRO A 10 -8.44 13.86 -5.67
C PRO A 10 -7.75 13.30 -6.90
N ARG A 11 -8.35 13.49 -8.08
CA ARG A 11 -7.73 13.13 -9.35
C ARG A 11 -6.38 13.84 -9.46
N ALA A 12 -5.38 13.22 -10.10
CA ALA A 12 -3.99 13.72 -10.09
C ALA A 12 -3.82 15.20 -10.54
N HIS A 13 -4.77 15.77 -11.27
CA HIS A 13 -4.78 17.15 -11.75
C HIS A 13 -5.30 18.19 -10.73
N THR A 14 -5.80 17.79 -9.56
CA THR A 14 -6.30 18.69 -8.51
C THR A 14 -5.42 18.77 -7.26
N LEU A 15 -4.28 18.06 -7.25
CA LEU A 15 -3.35 18.09 -6.11
C LEU A 15 -2.52 19.38 -6.10
N PRO A 16 -2.25 19.98 -4.92
CA PRO A 16 -1.27 21.06 -4.80
C PRO A 16 0.08 20.64 -5.40
N PRO A 17 0.82 21.54 -6.09
CA PRO A 17 2.04 21.17 -6.81
C PRO A 17 3.10 20.44 -5.97
N GLU A 18 3.24 20.85 -4.70
CA GLU A 18 4.15 20.21 -3.75
C GLU A 18 3.74 18.77 -3.40
N VAL A 19 2.43 18.53 -3.25
CA VAL A 19 1.88 17.20 -2.95
C VAL A 19 2.02 16.30 -4.18
N ALA A 20 1.72 16.82 -5.37
CA ALA A 20 1.91 16.10 -6.62
C ALA A 20 3.37 15.70 -6.84
N ALA A 21 4.32 16.62 -6.62
CA ALA A 21 5.74 16.34 -6.74
C ALA A 21 6.22 15.27 -5.74
N ARG A 22 5.75 15.32 -4.49
CA ARG A 22 6.06 14.32 -3.47
C ARG A 22 5.52 12.95 -3.84
N ARG A 23 4.27 12.88 -4.31
CA ARG A 23 3.65 11.65 -4.81
C ARG A 23 4.40 11.06 -5.98
N ASP A 24 4.77 11.87 -6.96
CA ASP A 24 5.54 11.40 -8.12
C ASP A 24 6.91 10.87 -7.72
N ALA A 25 7.58 11.51 -6.76
CA ALA A 25 8.85 11.03 -6.22
C ALA A 25 8.68 9.68 -5.50
N ALA A 26 7.65 9.54 -4.67
CA ALA A 26 7.34 8.29 -3.98
C ALA A 26 7.01 7.15 -4.96
N LEU A 27 6.17 7.41 -5.95
CA LEU A 27 5.77 6.40 -6.93
C LEU A 27 6.93 5.89 -7.79
N LYS A 28 8.04 6.63 -7.93
CA LYS A 28 9.26 6.16 -8.60
C LYS A 28 10.00 5.07 -7.81
N LEU A 29 9.75 4.98 -6.50
CA LEU A 29 10.31 3.94 -5.63
C LEU A 29 9.42 2.68 -5.57
N VAL A 30 8.23 2.75 -6.15
CA VAL A 30 7.27 1.64 -6.22
C VAL A 30 7.45 0.89 -7.54
N ARG A 31 7.62 -0.44 -7.44
CA ARG A 31 7.73 -1.35 -8.58
C ARG A 31 6.42 -1.37 -9.36
N ARG A 32 6.53 -1.33 -10.68
CA ARG A 32 5.39 -1.31 -11.60
C ARG A 32 5.04 -2.71 -12.07
N PHE A 33 3.80 -2.89 -12.48
CA PHE A 33 3.35 -4.12 -13.14
C PHE A 33 4.33 -4.55 -14.24
N GLY A 34 4.68 -5.83 -14.23
CA GLY A 34 5.73 -6.41 -15.07
C GLY A 34 7.04 -6.68 -14.33
N ASP A 35 7.32 -6.00 -13.21
CA ASP A 35 8.50 -6.30 -12.38
C ASP A 35 8.38 -7.72 -11.78
N PRO A 36 9.37 -8.62 -11.98
CA PRO A 36 9.33 -10.00 -11.49
C PRO A 36 9.11 -10.14 -9.98
N VAL A 37 9.55 -9.17 -9.19
CA VAL A 37 9.38 -9.22 -7.72
C VAL A 37 7.91 -9.22 -7.32
N LEU A 38 7.03 -8.60 -8.12
CA LEU A 38 5.58 -8.55 -7.87
C LEU A 38 4.88 -9.89 -8.11
N LYS A 39 5.55 -10.83 -8.81
CA LYS A 39 5.06 -12.21 -9.03
C LYS A 39 5.78 -13.23 -8.16
N THR A 40 6.80 -12.81 -7.43
CA THR A 40 7.62 -13.70 -6.60
C THR A 40 6.98 -13.86 -5.23
N LYS A 41 6.86 -15.10 -4.75
CA LYS A 41 6.37 -15.37 -3.39
C LYS A 41 7.30 -14.74 -2.35
N ALA A 42 6.75 -13.88 -1.51
CA ALA A 42 7.51 -13.21 -0.47
C ALA A 42 8.02 -14.18 0.61
N MET A 43 9.26 -13.98 1.05
CA MET A 43 9.92 -14.78 2.08
C MET A 43 9.44 -14.38 3.47
N THR A 44 9.33 -15.37 4.36
CA THR A 44 8.96 -15.11 5.76
C THR A 44 10.09 -14.40 6.49
N ILE A 45 9.71 -13.51 7.40
CA ILE A 45 10.62 -12.85 8.32
C ILE A 45 10.86 -13.77 9.53
N SER A 46 12.12 -14.07 9.83
CA SER A 46 12.51 -14.86 11.00
C SER A 46 13.10 -14.02 12.13
N ARG A 47 13.51 -12.78 11.85
CA ARG A 47 14.13 -11.86 12.80
C ARG A 47 13.31 -10.59 12.92
N PHE A 48 12.98 -10.23 14.15
CA PHE A 48 12.18 -9.05 14.48
C PHE A 48 13.08 -8.05 15.21
N ASP A 49 13.90 -7.36 14.44
CA ASP A 49 14.94 -6.47 14.89
C ASP A 49 14.68 -5.03 14.42
N ASP A 50 15.67 -4.16 14.66
CA ASP A 50 15.58 -2.76 14.28
C ASP A 50 15.65 -2.54 12.77
N GLU A 51 16.24 -3.47 12.00
CA GLU A 51 16.25 -3.40 10.54
C GLU A 51 14.83 -3.56 10.00
N LEU A 52 14.09 -4.55 10.49
CA LEU A 52 12.67 -4.72 10.15
C LEU A 52 11.85 -3.48 10.55
N ARG A 53 12.13 -2.91 11.73
CA ARG A 53 11.45 -1.71 12.21
C ARG A 53 11.68 -0.51 11.30
N GLU A 54 12.90 -0.30 10.83
CA GLU A 54 13.23 0.77 9.89
C GLU A 54 12.62 0.53 8.51
N GLU A 55 12.58 -0.72 8.04
CA GLU A 55 11.89 -1.09 6.80
C GLU A 55 10.41 -0.70 6.87
N ILE A 56 9.71 -1.09 7.93
CA ILE A 56 8.29 -0.77 8.18
C ILE A 56 8.08 0.76 8.21
N ARG A 57 8.92 1.50 8.94
CA ARG A 57 8.81 2.97 9.04
C ARG A 57 8.99 3.64 7.67
N ARG A 58 9.96 3.16 6.89
CA ARG A 58 10.20 3.67 5.53
C ARG A 58 9.05 3.34 4.60
N MET A 59 8.50 2.13 4.66
CA MET A 59 7.32 1.74 3.89
C MET A 59 6.11 2.60 4.25
N GLY A 60 5.87 2.86 5.54
CA GLY A 60 4.77 3.72 5.98
C GLY A 60 4.87 5.15 5.43
N ARG A 61 6.05 5.78 5.53
CA ARG A 61 6.29 7.10 4.93
C ARG A 61 6.08 7.09 3.41
N LEU A 62 6.60 6.07 2.73
CA LEU A 62 6.47 5.97 1.28
C LEU A 62 5.01 5.80 0.85
N MET A 63 4.25 4.98 1.57
CA MET A 63 2.82 4.79 1.36
C MET A 63 2.06 6.11 1.52
N ASP A 64 2.33 6.85 2.60
CA ASP A 64 1.71 8.15 2.87
C ASP A 64 2.06 9.16 1.77
N ASP A 65 3.33 9.25 1.36
CA ASP A 65 3.79 10.14 0.29
C ASP A 65 3.19 9.78 -1.08
N ALA A 66 2.96 8.49 -1.35
CA ALA A 66 2.31 8.01 -2.56
C ALA A 66 0.78 8.20 -2.57
N LEU A 67 0.21 8.71 -1.47
CA LEU A 67 -1.24 8.78 -1.22
C LEU A 67 -1.92 7.40 -1.32
N GLY A 68 -1.27 6.35 -0.81
CA GLY A 68 -1.82 5.00 -0.74
C GLY A 68 -2.36 4.66 0.64
N VAL A 69 -3.25 3.66 0.71
CA VAL A 69 -3.81 3.14 1.97
C VAL A 69 -3.11 1.86 2.45
N GLY A 70 -2.37 1.20 1.57
CA GLY A 70 -1.59 0.00 1.86
C GLY A 70 -0.37 -0.15 0.95
N LEU A 71 0.68 -0.78 1.47
CA LEU A 71 1.92 -1.06 0.73
C LEU A 71 2.58 -2.35 1.23
N ALA A 72 2.84 -3.29 0.33
CA ALA A 72 3.57 -4.53 0.61
C ALA A 72 5.06 -4.40 0.24
N ALA A 73 5.95 -5.06 0.97
CA ALA A 73 7.40 -4.98 0.74
C ALA A 73 7.84 -5.35 -0.71
N PRO A 74 7.21 -6.31 -1.40
CA PRO A 74 7.51 -6.57 -2.81
C PRO A 74 7.29 -5.35 -3.71
N GLN A 75 6.33 -4.48 -3.38
CA GLN A 75 6.08 -3.26 -4.15
C GLN A 75 7.22 -2.24 -4.03
N VAL A 76 8.13 -2.38 -3.07
CA VAL A 76 9.38 -1.58 -2.99
C VAL A 76 10.61 -2.38 -3.42
N GLY A 77 10.41 -3.56 -4.02
CA GLY A 77 11.47 -4.43 -4.52
C GLY A 77 12.10 -5.35 -3.49
N ILE A 78 11.48 -5.53 -2.31
CA ILE A 78 12.01 -6.37 -1.23
C ILE A 78 11.11 -7.60 -1.08
N SER A 79 11.67 -8.80 -1.20
CA SER A 79 10.89 -10.05 -1.11
C SER A 79 10.63 -10.49 0.33
N HIS A 80 10.05 -9.60 1.14
CA HIS A 80 9.69 -9.84 2.54
C HIS A 80 8.16 -9.95 2.69
N ARG A 81 7.68 -10.86 3.53
CA ARG A 81 6.25 -11.02 3.83
C ARG A 81 5.80 -10.01 4.89
N VAL A 82 5.84 -8.74 4.49
CA VAL A 82 5.50 -7.58 5.32
C VAL A 82 4.59 -6.66 4.53
N LEU A 83 3.54 -6.15 5.16
CA LEU A 83 2.73 -5.06 4.63
C LEU A 83 2.41 -4.04 5.72
N VAL A 84 2.26 -2.79 5.29
CA VAL A 84 1.81 -1.67 6.12
C VAL A 84 0.52 -1.10 5.54
N TYR A 85 -0.35 -0.58 6.39
CA TYR A 85 -1.64 -0.02 5.96
C TYR A 85 -2.17 1.01 6.96
N ARG A 86 -3.10 1.85 6.51
CA ARG A 86 -3.93 2.71 7.36
C ARG A 86 -5.39 2.55 6.96
N VAL A 87 -6.22 2.18 7.92
CA VAL A 87 -7.68 2.05 7.71
C VAL A 87 -8.33 3.42 7.54
N VAL A 88 -7.84 4.41 8.29
CA VAL A 88 -8.32 5.79 8.24
C VAL A 88 -7.12 6.68 7.92
N SER A 89 -7.29 7.62 7.00
CA SER A 89 -6.27 8.61 6.66
C SER A 89 -5.79 9.35 7.92
N GLY A 90 -4.48 9.41 8.13
CA GLY A 90 -3.87 9.99 9.34
C GLY A 90 -4.04 9.16 10.63
N GLY A 91 -4.75 8.03 10.60
CA GLY A 91 -4.88 7.09 11.72
C GLY A 91 -3.59 6.32 12.03
N PRO A 92 -3.55 5.40 13.00
CA PRO A 92 -2.34 4.64 13.33
C PRO A 92 -1.88 3.77 12.16
N LEU A 93 -0.55 3.56 12.06
CA LEU A 93 0.02 2.67 11.05
C LEU A 93 -0.18 1.22 11.48
N GLY A 94 -1.00 0.48 10.75
CA GLY A 94 -1.13 -0.96 10.86
C GLY A 94 0.04 -1.67 10.17
N VAL A 95 0.49 -2.78 10.74
CA VAL A 95 1.62 -3.57 10.24
C VAL A 95 1.30 -5.04 10.41
N LEU A 96 1.42 -5.82 9.33
CA LEU A 96 1.36 -7.27 9.39
C LEU A 96 2.69 -7.84 8.92
N VAL A 97 3.26 -8.74 9.73
CA VAL A 97 4.47 -9.49 9.42
C VAL A 97 4.12 -10.96 9.42
N ASN A 98 4.49 -11.65 8.35
CA ASN A 98 4.10 -13.02 8.06
C ASN A 98 2.58 -13.30 8.15
N PRO A 99 1.68 -12.42 7.65
CA PRO A 99 0.25 -12.67 7.74
C PRO A 99 -0.16 -13.95 7.01
N GLU A 100 -1.15 -14.64 7.58
CA GLU A 100 -1.87 -15.76 7.00
C GLU A 100 -3.37 -15.52 7.20
N VAL A 101 -4.18 -15.86 6.20
CA VAL A 101 -5.65 -15.82 6.30
C VAL A 101 -6.11 -17.15 6.84
N GLU A 102 -6.56 -17.18 8.10
CA GLU A 102 -7.00 -18.41 8.76
C GLU A 102 -8.46 -18.78 8.40
N TRP A 103 -9.27 -17.78 8.07
CA TRP A 103 -10.67 -17.95 7.70
C TRP A 103 -11.14 -16.80 6.81
N SER A 104 -12.07 -17.10 5.90
CA SER A 104 -12.83 -16.12 5.12
C SER A 104 -14.29 -16.58 4.98
N SER A 105 -15.21 -15.64 4.84
CA SER A 105 -16.63 -15.95 4.56
C SER A 105 -16.79 -16.42 3.10
N ARG A 106 -18.04 -16.76 2.73
CA ARG A 106 -18.46 -16.98 1.32
C ARG A 106 -19.20 -15.77 0.74
N GLU A 107 -19.34 -14.72 1.54
CA GLU A 107 -20.02 -13.50 1.13
C GLU A 107 -18.98 -12.61 0.47
N ASP A 108 -19.33 -12.09 -0.70
CA ASP A 108 -18.47 -11.21 -1.47
C ASP A 108 -19.08 -9.80 -1.49
N GLU A 109 -18.22 -8.79 -1.49
CA GLU A 109 -18.59 -7.39 -1.67
C GLU A 109 -17.80 -6.81 -2.84
N TRP A 110 -18.47 -5.95 -3.62
CA TRP A 110 -17.84 -5.25 -4.74
C TRP A 110 -17.27 -3.92 -4.26
N MET A 111 -16.03 -3.63 -4.63
CA MET A 111 -15.34 -2.40 -4.28
C MET A 111 -14.43 -1.97 -5.43
N GLU A 112 -14.43 -0.68 -5.74
CA GLU A 112 -13.44 -0.12 -6.65
C GLU A 112 -12.05 -0.24 -6.02
N GLU A 113 -11.13 -0.89 -6.72
CA GLU A 113 -9.76 -1.08 -6.28
C GLU A 113 -8.75 -0.35 -7.18
N GLY A 114 -7.70 0.17 -6.54
CA GLY A 114 -6.52 0.73 -7.20
C GLY A 114 -5.24 0.15 -6.62
N CYS A 115 -4.12 0.31 -7.33
CA CYS A 115 -2.83 -0.19 -6.87
C CYS A 115 -1.68 0.78 -7.17
N LEU A 116 -0.81 1.02 -6.19
CA LEU A 116 0.39 1.86 -6.36
C LEU A 116 1.35 1.32 -7.43
N SER A 117 1.29 0.02 -7.73
CA SER A 117 2.06 -0.63 -8.81
C SER A 117 1.40 -0.50 -10.19
N LEU A 118 0.16 0.00 -10.26
CA LEU A 118 -0.62 0.27 -11.47
C LEU A 118 -1.25 1.68 -11.41
N PRO A 119 -0.47 2.78 -11.36
CA PRO A 119 -1.04 4.11 -11.15
C PRO A 119 -2.01 4.53 -12.23
N GLY A 120 -3.14 5.09 -11.81
CA GLY A 120 -4.19 5.58 -12.72
C GLY A 120 -5.11 4.49 -13.26
N VAL A 121 -4.86 3.22 -12.92
CA VAL A 121 -5.76 2.10 -13.21
C VAL A 121 -6.61 1.85 -11.98
N HIS A 122 -7.92 1.83 -12.18
CA HIS A 122 -8.93 1.45 -11.20
C HIS A 122 -9.83 0.40 -11.84
N VAL A 123 -10.28 -0.57 -11.06
CA VAL A 123 -11.14 -1.68 -11.51
C VAL A 123 -12.29 -1.86 -10.53
N ASP A 124 -13.46 -2.20 -11.07
CA ASP A 124 -14.69 -2.51 -10.31
C ASP A 124 -14.87 -4.01 -10.12
#